data_AF-A0A4R2JXQ8-F1
#
_entry.id   AF-A0A4R2JXQ8-F1
#
_cell.length_a   1.000
_cell.length_b   1.000
_cell.length_c   1.000
_cell.angle_alpha   90.00
_cell.angle_beta   90.00
_cell.angle_gamma   90.00
#
_symmetry.space_group_name_H-M   'P 1'
#
loop_
_entity.id
_entity.type
_entity.pdbx_description
1 polymer ?
#
loop_
_entity_poly.entity_id
_entity_poly.type
_entity_poly.pdbx_seq_one_letter_code
_entity_poly.pdbx_strand_id
1 'polypeptide(L)'
;MTRHEDMAGRVLAVVVRALPFHRKDWGQAMRAELAAITEGPARRQFVRGCTRAVLLSGTALRTLAGYVGMLVFAAVILRQTADLPSAGVRVEAIGLIAVITVLAWCGRRRGALGPAGIDLVPRLIRLAGYAAVMTTVAVLLTTGTNDPTGWWLAALAVGVYLTGFLRATTQPAADALSLPIAATLTLVGLAVWWVPMLLLIGVRAAPILTFLVACALVPAGTALGSRTGSPIKGTLSGLAAAAVTLLLFFLAAVLTYRLAPGLVPDIAGPGDAGGLTPAAKAETNQIESIDPYVADFLLGAVLSGILTAVSVRRRPGVATGIRRFPGEVYPADR
;
A
#
# COMPACT_ATOMS: atom_id res chain seq x y z
N MET A 1 11.84 29.34 -43.86
CA MET A 1 11.23 28.75 -42.65
C MET A 1 11.26 29.76 -41.54
N THR A 2 10.12 30.37 -41.25
CA THR A 2 10.04 31.48 -40.30
C THR A 2 9.83 30.92 -38.88
N ARG A 3 10.42 31.55 -37.85
CA ARG A 3 10.37 31.12 -36.43
C ARG A 3 8.98 30.70 -35.91
N HIS A 4 7.90 31.18 -36.53
CA HIS A 4 6.52 30.86 -36.16
C HIS A 4 6.03 29.49 -36.64
N GLU A 5 6.56 28.95 -37.75
CA GLU A 5 6.19 27.61 -38.25
C GLU A 5 6.66 26.51 -37.29
N ASP A 6 7.79 26.77 -36.63
CA ASP A 6 8.44 25.84 -35.72
C ASP A 6 7.77 25.78 -34.33
N MET A 7 7.14 26.88 -33.89
CA MET A 7 6.51 26.91 -32.56
C MET A 7 5.27 25.99 -32.48
N ALA A 8 4.44 25.94 -33.54
CA ALA A 8 3.28 25.06 -33.60
C ALA A 8 3.69 23.57 -33.56
N GLY A 9 4.76 23.21 -34.27
CA GLY A 9 5.35 21.87 -34.23
C GLY A 9 5.88 21.51 -32.84
N ARG A 10 6.60 22.44 -32.18
CA ARG A 10 7.10 22.24 -30.80
C ARG A 10 5.99 22.03 -29.78
N VAL A 11 4.92 22.83 -29.84
CA VAL A 11 3.75 22.67 -28.95
C VAL A 11 3.09 21.31 -29.18
N LEU A 12 2.83 20.92 -30.42
CA LEU A 12 2.22 19.61 -30.71
C LEU A 12 3.15 18.46 -30.28
N ALA A 13 4.47 18.60 -30.42
CA ALA A 13 5.42 17.60 -29.95
C ALA A 13 5.33 17.37 -28.43
N VAL A 14 5.17 18.44 -27.64
CA VAL A 14 4.95 18.36 -26.18
C VAL A 14 3.61 17.70 -25.87
N VAL A 15 2.53 18.10 -26.56
CA VAL A 15 1.19 17.53 -26.37
C VAL A 15 1.17 16.03 -26.69
N VAL A 16 1.82 15.61 -27.78
CA VAL A 16 1.91 14.20 -28.18
C VAL A 16 2.76 13.39 -27.19
N ARG A 17 3.77 13.99 -26.56
CA ARG A 17 4.52 13.31 -25.47
C ARG A 17 3.65 13.05 -24.23
N ALA A 18 2.60 13.83 -24.02
CA ALA A 18 1.65 13.63 -22.93
C ALA A 18 0.59 12.56 -23.23
N LEU A 19 0.49 12.06 -24.48
CA LEU A 19 -0.43 10.98 -24.82
C LEU A 19 -0.01 9.65 -24.15
N PRO A 20 -0.98 8.85 -23.67
CA PRO A 20 -0.70 7.53 -23.13
C PRO A 20 -0.13 6.59 -24.20
N PHE A 21 0.67 5.61 -23.79
CA PHE A 21 1.45 4.74 -24.70
C PHE A 21 0.59 4.04 -25.77
N HIS A 22 -0.64 3.64 -25.45
CA HIS A 22 -1.56 2.98 -26.39
C HIS A 22 -2.15 3.94 -27.45
N ARG A 23 -1.88 5.25 -27.36
CA ARG A 23 -2.30 6.27 -28.35
C ARG A 23 -1.11 6.91 -29.06
N LYS A 24 0.04 6.24 -29.09
CA LYS A 24 1.18 6.72 -29.87
C LYS A 24 0.84 6.86 -31.36
N ASP A 25 0.03 5.95 -31.90
CA ASP A 25 -0.38 5.97 -33.31
C ASP A 25 -1.23 7.21 -33.62
N TRP A 26 -2.12 7.60 -32.71
CA TRP A 26 -2.84 8.89 -32.77
C TRP A 26 -1.89 10.08 -32.77
N GLY A 27 -0.86 10.04 -31.92
CA GLY A 27 0.17 11.08 -31.87
C GLY A 27 0.97 11.21 -33.17
N GLN A 28 1.25 10.09 -33.84
CA GLN A 28 1.91 10.10 -35.15
C GLN A 28 0.98 10.62 -36.24
N ALA A 29 -0.30 10.22 -36.25
CA ALA A 29 -1.29 10.74 -37.18
C ALA A 29 -1.43 12.27 -37.05
N MET A 30 -1.54 12.80 -35.83
CA MET A 30 -1.60 14.26 -35.60
C MET A 30 -0.37 15.00 -36.16
N ARG A 31 0.82 14.40 -36.09
CA ARG A 31 2.05 15.00 -36.64
C ARG A 31 2.08 14.94 -38.17
N ALA A 32 1.63 13.84 -38.75
CA ALA A 32 1.51 13.69 -40.20
C ALA A 32 0.53 14.72 -40.78
N GLU A 33 -0.65 14.85 -40.16
CA GLU A 33 -1.66 15.85 -40.53
C GLU A 33 -1.11 17.28 -40.39
N LEU A 34 -0.42 17.59 -39.28
CA LEU A 34 0.20 18.92 -39.13
C LEU A 34 1.26 19.17 -40.22
N ALA A 35 2.00 18.16 -40.67
CA ALA A 35 3.00 18.30 -41.73
C ALA A 35 2.36 18.62 -43.09
N ALA A 36 1.15 18.13 -43.35
CA ALA A 36 0.41 18.40 -44.58
C ALA A 36 -0.18 19.83 -44.65
N ILE A 37 -0.41 20.49 -43.50
CA ILE A 37 -0.97 21.85 -43.45
C ILE A 37 0.14 22.89 -43.66
N THR A 38 0.10 23.60 -44.78
CA THR A 38 1.07 24.64 -45.16
C THR A 38 0.71 26.03 -44.61
N GLU A 39 -0.58 26.34 -44.47
CA GLU A 39 -1.04 27.64 -44.02
C GLU A 39 -0.85 27.86 -42.51
N GLY A 40 -0.15 28.95 -42.14
CA GLY A 40 0.14 29.29 -40.75
C GLY A 40 -1.08 29.38 -39.82
N PRO A 41 -2.18 30.06 -40.19
CA PRO A 41 -3.39 30.15 -39.37
C PRO A 41 -4.04 28.77 -39.16
N ALA A 42 -4.17 27.97 -40.22
CA ALA A 42 -4.73 26.62 -40.16
C ALA A 42 -3.91 25.69 -39.27
N ARG A 43 -2.57 25.75 -39.34
CA ARG A 43 -1.67 25.00 -38.44
C ARG A 43 -1.94 25.34 -36.98
N ARG A 44 -2.09 26.63 -36.64
CA ARG A 44 -2.35 27.06 -35.25
C ARG A 44 -3.70 26.58 -34.75
N GLN A 45 -4.74 26.65 -35.59
CA GLN A 45 -6.08 26.16 -35.24
C GLN A 45 -6.09 24.64 -35.04
N PHE A 46 -5.42 23.89 -35.93
CA PHE A 46 -5.26 22.44 -35.80
C PHE A 46 -4.55 22.07 -34.49
N VAL A 47 -3.40 22.69 -34.19
CA VAL A 47 -2.67 22.43 -32.93
C VAL A 47 -3.51 22.76 -31.71
N ARG A 48 -4.28 23.87 -31.72
CA ARG A 48 -5.23 24.19 -30.64
C ARG A 48 -6.32 23.13 -30.49
N GLY A 49 -6.87 22.63 -31.60
CA GLY A 49 -7.86 21.54 -31.62
C GLY A 49 -7.30 20.24 -31.03
N CYS A 50 -6.13 19.80 -31.49
CA CYS A 50 -5.42 18.63 -30.94
C CYS A 50 -5.09 18.81 -29.45
N THR A 51 -4.60 19.99 -29.07
CA THR A 51 -4.28 20.30 -27.67
C THR A 51 -5.53 20.21 -26.80
N ARG A 52 -6.65 20.81 -27.23
CA ARG A 52 -7.92 20.75 -26.52
C ARG A 52 -8.46 19.32 -26.44
N ALA A 53 -8.38 18.54 -27.52
CA ALA A 53 -8.81 17.14 -27.52
C ALA A 53 -7.96 16.26 -26.59
N VAL A 54 -6.65 16.51 -26.51
CA VAL A 54 -5.75 15.79 -25.59
C VAL A 54 -5.97 16.21 -24.14
N LEU A 55 -6.09 17.52 -23.85
CA LEU A 55 -6.32 18.03 -22.50
C LEU A 55 -7.71 17.66 -21.96
N LEU A 56 -8.74 17.70 -22.80
CA LEU A 56 -10.10 17.27 -22.48
C LEU A 56 -10.30 15.76 -22.65
N SER A 57 -9.26 15.02 -23.05
CA SER A 57 -9.33 13.56 -22.99
C SER A 57 -9.56 13.19 -21.53
N GLY A 58 -10.56 12.35 -21.26
CA GLY A 58 -10.91 11.97 -19.89
C GLY A 58 -9.75 11.38 -19.10
N THR A 59 -8.71 10.88 -19.79
CA THR A 59 -7.44 10.42 -19.18
C THR A 59 -6.54 11.56 -18.71
N ALA A 60 -6.37 12.63 -19.49
CA ALA A 60 -5.55 13.77 -19.09
C ALA A 60 -6.21 14.52 -17.92
N LEU A 61 -7.53 14.74 -18.00
CA LEU A 61 -8.29 15.38 -16.93
C LEU A 61 -8.23 14.56 -15.63
N ARG A 62 -8.38 13.23 -15.70
CA ARG A 62 -8.22 12.33 -14.54
C ARG A 62 -6.81 12.37 -13.96
N THR A 63 -5.79 12.46 -14.80
CA THR A 63 -4.40 12.52 -14.34
C THR A 63 -4.11 13.85 -13.65
N LEU A 64 -4.58 14.96 -14.23
CA LEU A 64 -4.48 16.29 -13.64
C LEU A 64 -5.25 16.36 -12.31
N ALA A 65 -6.49 15.90 -12.28
CA ALA A 65 -7.28 15.81 -11.05
C ALA A 65 -6.58 14.97 -9.99
N GLY A 66 -5.91 13.87 -10.39
CA GLY A 66 -5.07 13.07 -9.50
C GLY A 66 -3.88 13.84 -8.93
N TYR A 67 -3.16 14.61 -9.75
CA TYR A 67 -2.05 15.44 -9.28
C TYR A 67 -2.51 16.59 -8.37
N VAL A 68 -3.59 17.27 -8.74
CA VAL A 68 -4.17 18.35 -7.92
C VAL A 68 -4.66 17.78 -6.60
N GLY A 69 -5.39 16.65 -6.61
CA GLY A 69 -5.82 15.97 -5.39
C GLY A 69 -4.65 15.58 -4.49
N MET A 70 -3.57 15.03 -5.07
CA MET A 70 -2.34 14.70 -4.34
C MET A 70 -1.66 15.93 -3.73
N LEU A 71 -1.60 17.05 -4.47
CA LEU A 71 -1.03 18.31 -3.97
C LEU A 71 -1.86 18.92 -2.84
N VAL A 72 -3.19 18.98 -3.00
CA VAL A 72 -4.10 19.47 -1.97
C VAL A 72 -3.97 18.62 -0.71
N PHE A 73 -3.98 17.30 -0.87
CA PHE A 73 -3.83 16.37 0.24
C PHE A 73 -2.47 16.55 0.95
N ALA A 74 -1.37 16.65 0.19
CA ALA A 74 -0.04 16.92 0.75
C ALA A 74 0.02 18.26 1.50
N ALA A 75 -0.63 19.30 0.98
CA ALA A 75 -0.69 20.61 1.65
C ALA A 75 -1.48 20.55 2.96
N VAL A 76 -2.62 19.85 2.98
CA VAL A 76 -3.41 19.65 4.20
C VAL A 76 -2.59 18.90 5.24
N ILE A 77 -1.92 17.83 4.84
CA ILE A 77 -1.04 17.06 5.73
C ILE A 77 0.09 17.93 6.27
N LEU A 78 0.83 18.65 5.41
CA LEU A 78 1.96 19.47 5.85
C LEU A 78 1.54 20.55 6.83
N ARG A 79 0.35 21.14 6.62
CA ARG A 79 -0.25 22.08 7.56
C ARG A 79 -0.52 21.41 8.92
N GLN A 80 -1.22 20.27 8.92
CA GLN A 80 -1.52 19.53 10.16
C GLN A 80 -0.24 19.10 10.88
N THR A 81 0.77 18.66 10.14
CA THR A 81 2.08 18.33 10.69
C THR A 81 2.76 19.55 11.31
N ALA A 82 2.68 20.74 10.70
CA ALA A 82 3.28 21.96 11.26
C ALA A 82 2.68 22.35 12.61
N ASP A 83 1.38 22.08 12.80
CA ASP A 83 0.61 22.38 14.01
C ASP A 83 0.84 21.37 15.15
N LEU A 84 1.62 20.29 14.92
CA LEU A 84 1.94 19.31 15.96
C LEU A 84 2.85 19.91 17.05
N PRO A 85 2.56 19.65 18.34
CA PRO A 85 3.23 20.32 19.47
C PRO A 85 4.69 19.85 19.65
N SER A 86 5.00 18.61 19.30
CA SER A 86 6.32 18.00 19.47
C SER A 86 7.15 18.04 18.19
N ALA A 87 8.41 18.47 18.28
CA ALA A 87 9.35 18.38 17.16
C ALA A 87 9.62 16.93 16.73
N GLY A 88 9.65 15.98 17.67
CA GLY A 88 9.83 14.55 17.37
C GLY A 88 8.69 14.01 16.52
N VAL A 89 7.44 14.24 16.95
CA VAL A 89 6.24 13.80 16.21
C VAL A 89 6.18 14.44 14.82
N ARG A 90 6.63 15.70 14.67
CA ARG A 90 6.76 16.35 13.36
C ARG A 90 7.72 15.64 12.42
N VAL A 91 8.89 15.27 12.91
CA VAL A 91 9.90 14.53 12.12
C VAL A 91 9.36 13.17 11.72
N GLU A 92 8.74 12.46 12.64
CA GLU A 92 8.15 11.15 12.36
C GLU A 92 7.01 11.25 11.34
N ALA A 93 6.17 12.29 11.43
CA ALA A 93 5.12 12.55 10.46
C ALA A 93 5.63 12.82 9.06
N ILE A 94 6.64 13.67 8.93
CA ILE A 94 7.32 13.90 7.66
C ILE A 94 7.90 12.58 7.12
N GLY A 95 8.52 11.77 7.99
CA GLY A 95 9.04 10.45 7.65
C GLY A 95 7.97 9.51 7.08
N LEU A 96 6.82 9.40 7.74
CA LEU A 96 5.69 8.58 7.28
C LEU A 96 5.17 9.04 5.92
N ILE A 97 4.99 10.34 5.73
CA ILE A 97 4.51 10.92 4.46
C ILE A 97 5.49 10.62 3.33
N ALA A 98 6.80 10.74 3.61
CA ALA A 98 7.85 10.40 2.66
C ALA A 98 7.78 8.91 2.27
N VAL A 99 7.64 8.02 3.25
CA VAL A 99 7.50 6.56 3.03
C VAL A 99 6.28 6.26 2.17
N ILE A 100 5.10 6.82 2.49
CA ILE A 100 3.87 6.63 1.70
C ILE A 100 4.04 7.13 0.26
N THR A 101 4.67 8.30 0.10
CA THR A 101 4.92 8.90 -1.21
C THR A 101 5.85 8.02 -2.06
N VAL A 102 6.93 7.52 -1.46
CA VAL A 102 7.87 6.59 -2.11
C VAL A 102 7.17 5.28 -2.47
N LEU A 103 6.38 4.70 -1.56
CA LEU A 103 5.63 3.47 -1.82
C LEU A 103 4.60 3.66 -2.93
N ALA A 104 3.82 4.75 -2.92
CA ALA A 104 2.87 5.07 -3.97
C ALA A 104 3.55 5.30 -5.33
N TRP A 105 4.72 5.93 -5.34
CA TRP A 105 5.54 6.10 -6.54
C TRP A 105 6.08 4.77 -7.07
N CYS A 106 6.65 3.93 -6.21
CA CYS A 106 7.08 2.57 -6.52
C CYS A 106 5.89 1.72 -7.04
N GLY A 107 4.71 1.90 -6.46
CA GLY A 107 3.46 1.26 -6.89
C GLY A 107 3.02 1.60 -8.32
N ARG A 108 3.47 2.75 -8.84
CA ARG A 108 3.20 3.18 -10.23
C ARG A 108 4.24 2.66 -11.24
N ARG A 109 5.45 2.30 -10.79
CA ARG A 109 6.54 1.86 -11.65
C ARG A 109 6.45 0.37 -11.95
N ARG A 110 6.90 -0.08 -13.13
CA ARG A 110 7.04 -1.52 -13.42
C ARG A 110 8.10 -2.10 -12.49
N GLY A 111 7.72 -3.02 -11.61
CA GLY A 111 8.62 -3.61 -10.62
C GLY A 111 7.85 -4.42 -9.56
N ALA A 112 8.55 -4.72 -8.47
CA ALA A 112 8.06 -5.48 -7.32
C ALA A 112 6.66 -5.04 -6.83
N LEU A 113 6.41 -3.73 -6.70
CA LEU A 113 5.13 -3.18 -6.23
C LEU A 113 4.21 -2.72 -7.35
N GLY A 114 4.55 -3.00 -8.62
CA GLY A 114 4.14 -2.21 -9.78
C GLY A 114 2.64 -2.05 -10.06
N PRO A 115 2.27 -1.55 -11.25
CA PRO A 115 0.88 -1.14 -11.49
C PRO A 115 -0.09 -2.28 -11.22
N ALA A 116 -1.24 -1.94 -10.63
CA ALA A 116 -2.34 -2.89 -10.45
C ALA A 116 -2.73 -3.47 -11.81
N GLY A 117 -3.27 -4.69 -11.79
CA GLY A 117 -3.74 -5.35 -13.01
C GLY A 117 -4.66 -4.48 -13.87
N ILE A 118 -4.78 -4.84 -15.15
CA ILE A 118 -5.63 -4.12 -16.10
C ILE A 118 -7.12 -4.17 -15.65
N ASP A 119 -7.49 -5.22 -14.91
CA ASP A 119 -8.83 -5.45 -14.39
C ASP A 119 -9.30 -4.35 -13.42
N LEU A 120 -10.61 -4.13 -13.40
CA LEU A 120 -11.26 -3.13 -12.54
C LEU A 120 -11.07 -3.44 -11.04
N VAL A 121 -11.17 -4.72 -10.66
CA VAL A 121 -11.20 -5.10 -9.23
C VAL A 121 -9.86 -4.84 -8.51
N PRO A 122 -8.68 -5.26 -9.02
CA PRO A 122 -7.39 -4.92 -8.40
C PRO A 122 -7.15 -3.41 -8.29
N ARG A 123 -7.70 -2.62 -9.22
CA ARG A 123 -7.63 -1.16 -9.19
C ARG A 123 -8.53 -0.57 -8.10
N LEU A 124 -9.77 -1.02 -8.00
CA LEU A 124 -10.71 -0.60 -6.94
C LEU A 124 -10.16 -0.97 -5.57
N ILE A 125 -9.65 -2.18 -5.44
CA ILE A 125 -8.94 -2.63 -4.25
C ILE A 125 -7.79 -1.65 -3.97
N ARG A 126 -6.86 -1.43 -4.90
CA ARG A 126 -5.72 -0.50 -4.69
C ARG A 126 -6.15 0.89 -4.27
N LEU A 127 -7.23 1.41 -4.87
CA LEU A 127 -7.79 2.71 -4.50
C LEU A 127 -8.32 2.69 -3.06
N ALA A 128 -9.05 1.65 -2.66
CA ALA A 128 -9.55 1.49 -1.30
C ALA A 128 -8.41 1.37 -0.29
N GLY A 129 -7.31 0.70 -0.63
CA GLY A 129 -6.12 0.61 0.22
C GLY A 129 -5.43 1.96 0.42
N TYR A 130 -5.29 2.74 -0.65
CA TYR A 130 -4.80 4.11 -0.51
C TYR A 130 -5.74 4.95 0.34
N ALA A 131 -7.06 4.87 0.11
CA ALA A 131 -8.03 5.61 0.89
C ALA A 131 -7.94 5.26 2.38
N ALA A 132 -7.87 3.97 2.73
CA ALA A 132 -7.69 3.52 4.10
C ALA A 132 -6.41 4.08 4.73
N VAL A 133 -5.27 3.96 4.04
CA VAL A 133 -3.99 4.51 4.51
C VAL A 133 -4.06 6.03 4.70
N MET A 134 -4.64 6.77 3.76
CA MET A 134 -4.78 8.22 3.87
C MET A 134 -5.70 8.61 5.04
N THR A 135 -6.79 7.87 5.25
CA THR A 135 -7.70 8.07 6.38
C THR A 135 -7.00 7.81 7.70
N THR A 136 -6.28 6.69 7.85
CA THR A 136 -5.51 6.39 9.07
C THR A 136 -4.47 7.48 9.35
N VAL A 137 -3.75 7.94 8.32
CA VAL A 137 -2.80 9.06 8.50
C VAL A 137 -3.51 10.35 8.92
N ALA A 138 -4.66 10.66 8.32
CA ALA A 138 -5.43 11.84 8.71
C ALA A 138 -5.94 11.74 10.16
N VAL A 139 -6.40 10.56 10.58
CA VAL A 139 -6.77 10.28 11.98
C VAL A 139 -5.57 10.49 12.89
N LEU A 140 -4.43 9.83 12.61
CA LEU A 140 -3.19 9.98 13.41
C LEU A 140 -2.71 11.45 13.54
N LEU A 141 -2.90 12.25 12.48
CA LEU A 141 -2.53 13.67 12.49
C LEU A 141 -3.53 14.56 13.24
N THR A 142 -4.80 14.15 13.35
CA THR A 142 -5.87 14.98 13.95
C THR A 142 -6.22 14.57 15.36
N THR A 143 -6.07 13.30 15.73
CA THR A 143 -6.33 12.83 17.09
C THR A 143 -5.19 13.16 18.05
N GLY A 144 -4.03 13.58 17.53
CA GLY A 144 -2.94 14.14 18.32
C GLY A 144 -2.60 13.24 19.50
N THR A 145 -2.09 12.04 19.23
CA THR A 145 -1.56 11.18 20.31
C THR A 145 -0.45 11.95 21.01
N ASN A 146 -0.73 12.46 22.21
CA ASN A 146 0.21 13.27 23.00
C ASN A 146 1.43 12.46 23.46
N ASP A 147 1.43 11.15 23.23
CA ASP A 147 2.57 10.28 23.46
C ASP A 147 3.43 10.15 22.17
N PRO A 148 4.61 10.80 22.13
CA PRO A 148 5.54 10.66 21.01
C PRO A 148 6.09 9.23 20.85
N THR A 149 6.00 8.36 21.86
CA THR A 149 6.62 7.04 21.82
C THR A 149 5.84 6.01 20.99
N GLY A 150 4.56 6.24 20.70
CA GLY A 150 3.72 5.34 19.89
C GLY A 150 3.63 5.70 18.40
N TRP A 151 4.06 6.90 18.01
CA TRP A 151 3.77 7.45 16.69
C TRP A 151 4.55 6.74 15.56
N TRP A 152 5.82 6.42 15.80
CA TRP A 152 6.64 5.61 14.88
C TRP A 152 6.09 4.18 14.66
N LEU A 153 5.42 3.58 15.65
CA LEU A 153 4.81 2.26 15.53
C LEU A 153 3.62 2.29 14.56
N ALA A 154 2.75 3.30 14.70
CA ALA A 154 1.66 3.52 13.78
C ALA A 154 2.19 3.79 12.36
N ALA A 155 3.24 4.61 12.23
CA ALA A 155 3.89 4.89 10.95
C ALA A 155 4.45 3.61 10.28
N LEU A 156 5.14 2.77 11.06
CA LEU A 156 5.68 1.50 10.58
C LEU A 156 4.55 0.57 10.11
N ALA A 157 3.48 0.47 10.88
CA ALA A 157 2.32 -0.35 10.55
C ALA A 157 1.64 0.08 9.25
N VAL A 158 1.39 1.39 9.10
CA VAL A 158 0.84 1.97 7.88
C VAL A 158 1.74 1.66 6.68
N GLY A 159 3.07 1.77 6.84
CA GLY A 159 4.04 1.42 5.80
C GLY A 159 3.98 -0.05 5.41
N VAL A 160 3.90 -0.97 6.39
CA VAL A 160 3.77 -2.41 6.16
C VAL A 160 2.45 -2.74 5.47
N TYR A 161 1.32 -2.17 5.94
CA TYR A 161 0.02 -2.37 5.33
C TYR A 161 -0.02 -1.86 3.90
N LEU A 162 0.44 -0.64 3.64
CA LEU A 162 0.50 -0.11 2.28
C LEU A 162 1.37 -0.99 1.37
N THR A 163 2.53 -1.44 1.85
CA THR A 163 3.42 -2.31 1.09
C THR A 163 2.72 -3.63 0.75
N GLY A 164 2.09 -4.29 1.73
CA GLY A 164 1.32 -5.51 1.53
C GLY A 164 0.17 -5.31 0.52
N PHE A 165 -0.54 -4.20 0.63
CA PHE A 165 -1.66 -3.83 -0.22
C PHE A 165 -1.24 -3.59 -1.68
N LEU A 166 -0.20 -2.78 -1.87
CA LEU A 166 0.37 -2.51 -3.19
C LEU A 166 0.82 -3.81 -3.83
N ARG A 167 1.41 -4.70 -3.05
CA ARG A 167 1.91 -5.96 -3.56
C ARG A 167 0.79 -6.94 -3.90
N ALA A 168 -0.22 -7.10 -3.05
CA ALA A 168 -1.37 -7.97 -3.28
C ALA A 168 -2.18 -7.58 -4.53
N THR A 169 -2.12 -6.32 -4.94
CA THR A 169 -2.81 -5.80 -6.12
C THR A 169 -2.00 -5.89 -7.42
N THR A 170 -0.74 -6.34 -7.36
CA THR A 170 0.09 -6.52 -8.56
C THR A 170 -0.34 -7.73 -9.38
N GLN A 171 -0.31 -7.58 -10.70
CA GLN A 171 -0.79 -8.57 -11.68
C GLN A 171 -0.15 -9.98 -11.57
N PRO A 172 1.10 -10.17 -11.11
CA PRO A 172 1.70 -11.51 -10.91
C PRO A 172 1.44 -12.17 -9.55
N ALA A 173 0.70 -11.54 -8.62
CA ALA A 173 0.72 -11.93 -7.22
C ALA A 173 0.01 -13.26 -6.88
N ALA A 174 -0.94 -13.72 -7.71
CA ALA A 174 -1.73 -14.92 -7.43
C ALA A 174 -0.89 -16.22 -7.40
N ASP A 175 0.17 -16.30 -8.21
CA ASP A 175 1.10 -17.45 -8.23
C ASP A 175 2.31 -17.26 -7.28
N ALA A 176 2.55 -16.03 -6.85
CA ALA A 176 3.71 -15.64 -6.06
C ALA A 176 3.47 -15.68 -4.55
N LEU A 177 2.28 -16.04 -4.06
CA LEU A 177 2.03 -16.26 -2.63
C LEU A 177 2.03 -17.76 -2.29
N SER A 178 2.83 -18.16 -1.31
CA SER A 178 2.78 -19.50 -0.74
C SER A 178 1.92 -19.50 0.52
N LEU A 179 0.65 -19.88 0.40
CA LEU A 179 -0.24 -20.00 1.56
C LEU A 179 0.31 -20.89 2.67
N PRO A 180 0.94 -22.05 2.39
CA PRO A 180 1.55 -22.85 3.45
C PRO A 180 2.62 -22.09 4.22
N ILE A 181 3.53 -21.37 3.52
CA ILE A 181 4.58 -20.58 4.17
C ILE A 181 3.96 -19.46 5.01
N ALA A 182 2.98 -18.74 4.45
CA ALA A 182 2.31 -17.65 5.17
C ALA A 182 1.58 -18.17 6.42
N ALA A 183 0.86 -19.28 6.32
CA ALA A 183 0.16 -19.90 7.45
C ALA A 183 1.14 -20.40 8.52
N THR A 184 2.20 -21.10 8.14
CA THR A 184 3.24 -21.57 9.06
C THR A 184 3.90 -20.40 9.78
N LEU A 185 4.32 -19.36 9.05
CA LEU A 185 4.94 -18.17 9.65
C LEU A 185 3.97 -17.43 10.57
N THR A 186 2.69 -17.38 10.24
CA THR A 186 1.67 -16.76 11.09
C THR A 186 1.53 -17.52 12.41
N LEU A 187 1.43 -18.86 12.35
CA LEU A 187 1.34 -19.69 13.55
C LEU A 187 2.60 -19.61 14.41
N VAL A 188 3.79 -19.62 13.77
CA VAL A 188 5.07 -19.46 14.46
C VAL A 188 5.18 -18.08 15.09
N GLY A 189 4.87 -17.01 14.35
CA GLY A 189 4.88 -15.64 14.88
C GLY A 189 3.91 -15.49 16.06
N LEU A 190 2.71 -16.06 15.93
CA LEU A 190 1.73 -16.07 17.01
C LEU A 190 2.28 -16.78 18.25
N ALA A 191 2.79 -18.00 18.11
CA ALA A 191 3.31 -18.79 19.22
C ALA A 191 4.53 -18.14 19.89
N VAL A 192 5.48 -17.62 19.09
CA VAL A 192 6.72 -16.98 19.55
C VAL A 192 6.44 -15.76 20.41
N TRP A 193 5.37 -15.02 20.15
CA TRP A 193 4.99 -13.90 21.00
C TRP A 193 4.02 -14.29 22.11
N TRP A 194 2.97 -15.03 21.79
CA TRP A 194 1.86 -15.29 22.71
C TRP A 194 2.29 -16.10 23.92
N VAL A 195 3.07 -17.17 23.72
CA VAL A 195 3.52 -18.03 24.81
C VAL A 195 4.38 -17.25 25.81
N PRO A 196 5.42 -16.50 25.39
CA PRO A 196 6.17 -15.64 26.31
C PRO A 196 5.33 -14.51 26.93
N MET A 197 4.38 -13.92 26.20
CA MET A 197 3.49 -12.90 26.75
C MET A 197 2.64 -13.42 27.91
N LEU A 198 2.14 -14.66 27.83
CA LEU A 198 1.39 -15.28 28.92
C LEU A 198 2.28 -15.64 30.11
N LEU A 199 3.52 -16.09 29.86
CA LEU A 199 4.39 -16.66 30.88
C LEU A 199 5.32 -15.64 31.56
N LEU A 200 5.70 -14.55 30.88
CA LEU A 200 6.78 -13.66 31.31
C LEU A 200 6.30 -12.21 31.46
N ILE A 201 6.40 -11.67 32.69
CA ILE A 201 6.06 -10.28 33.00
C ILE A 201 6.89 -9.29 32.15
N GLY A 202 8.18 -9.59 31.92
CA GLY A 202 9.04 -8.71 31.11
C GLY A 202 8.61 -8.60 29.64
N VAL A 203 8.02 -9.66 29.07
CA VAL A 203 7.48 -9.62 27.69
C VAL A 203 6.19 -8.81 27.64
N ARG A 204 5.34 -8.95 28.66
CA ARG A 204 4.15 -8.11 28.83
C ARG A 204 4.53 -6.63 28.91
N ALA A 205 5.54 -6.29 29.69
CA ALA A 205 6.00 -4.91 29.84
C ALA A 205 6.71 -4.33 28.59
N ALA A 206 6.91 -5.12 27.53
CA ALA A 206 7.65 -4.73 26.34
C ALA A 206 6.81 -4.90 25.06
N PRO A 207 5.78 -4.05 24.83
CA PRO A 207 4.91 -4.15 23.66
C PRO A 207 5.67 -4.09 22.33
N ILE A 208 6.85 -3.46 22.30
CA ILE A 208 7.75 -3.42 21.13
C ILE A 208 8.13 -4.81 20.60
N LEU A 209 8.13 -5.85 21.44
CA LEU A 209 8.47 -7.21 21.04
C LEU A 209 7.45 -7.79 20.04
N THR A 210 6.18 -7.37 20.10
CA THR A 210 5.16 -7.77 19.09
C THR A 210 5.60 -7.38 17.69
N PHE A 211 6.05 -6.13 17.52
CA PHE A 211 6.47 -5.58 16.25
C PHE A 211 7.75 -6.21 15.74
N LEU A 212 8.71 -6.48 16.62
CA LEU A 212 9.94 -7.19 16.25
C LEU A 212 9.64 -8.60 15.74
N VAL A 213 8.73 -9.32 16.38
CA VAL A 213 8.29 -10.65 15.91
C VAL A 213 7.63 -10.54 14.55
N ALA A 214 6.68 -9.62 14.37
CA ALA A 214 6.01 -9.42 13.09
C ALA A 214 6.99 -9.02 11.96
N CYS A 215 7.93 -8.12 12.24
CA CYS A 215 8.96 -7.71 11.28
C CYS A 215 9.90 -8.86 10.91
N ALA A 216 10.26 -9.72 11.86
CA ALA A 216 11.10 -10.89 11.64
C ALA A 216 10.46 -11.94 10.72
N LEU A 217 9.13 -11.95 10.57
CA LEU A 217 8.44 -12.86 9.64
C LEU A 217 8.77 -12.56 8.17
N VAL A 218 9.14 -11.33 7.81
CA VAL A 218 9.50 -10.95 6.44
C VAL A 218 10.84 -11.59 5.99
N PRO A 219 11.97 -11.43 6.71
CA PRO A 219 13.20 -12.13 6.37
C PRO A 219 13.08 -13.65 6.57
N ALA A 220 12.31 -14.13 7.55
CA ALA A 220 12.06 -15.56 7.72
C ALA A 220 11.31 -16.16 6.50
N GLY A 221 10.28 -15.47 6.02
CA GLY A 221 9.59 -15.84 4.79
C GLY A 221 10.52 -15.81 3.59
N THR A 222 11.34 -14.76 3.45
CA THR A 222 12.34 -14.66 2.38
C THR A 222 13.28 -15.87 2.38
N ALA A 223 13.82 -16.23 3.55
CA ALA A 223 14.71 -17.38 3.71
C ALA A 223 14.03 -18.72 3.34
N LEU A 224 12.78 -18.93 3.79
CA LEU A 224 12.00 -20.11 3.42
C LEU A 224 11.70 -20.15 1.91
N GLY A 225 11.37 -19.01 1.32
CA GLY A 225 11.15 -18.88 -0.12
C GLY A 225 12.37 -19.26 -0.93
N SER A 226 13.56 -18.77 -0.54
CA SER A 226 14.84 -19.11 -1.17
C SER A 226 15.08 -20.62 -1.19
N ARG A 227 14.76 -21.32 -0.09
CA ARG A 227 14.88 -22.79 -0.02
C ARG A 227 13.90 -23.51 -0.96
N THR A 228 12.75 -22.91 -1.21
CA THR A 228 11.74 -23.44 -2.16
C THR A 228 11.92 -22.95 -3.60
N GLY A 229 13.04 -22.29 -3.91
CA GLY A 229 13.39 -21.82 -5.26
C GLY A 229 12.82 -20.47 -5.66
N SER A 230 12.19 -19.72 -4.74
CA SER A 230 11.69 -18.37 -5.04
C SER A 230 11.76 -17.44 -3.81
N PRO A 231 12.81 -16.62 -3.66
CA PRO A 231 12.94 -15.65 -2.57
C PRO A 231 11.79 -14.63 -2.57
N ILE A 232 11.32 -14.25 -3.76
CA ILE A 232 10.18 -13.34 -3.94
C ILE A 232 8.92 -13.96 -3.33
N LYS A 233 8.64 -15.25 -3.63
CA LYS A 233 7.49 -15.96 -3.07
C LYS A 233 7.54 -16.03 -1.54
N GLY A 234 8.73 -16.26 -1.01
CA GLY A 234 8.99 -16.23 0.42
C GLY A 234 8.72 -14.88 1.06
N THR A 235 9.30 -13.82 0.50
CA THR A 235 9.14 -12.43 0.99
C THR A 235 7.65 -12.07 1.07
N LEU A 236 6.88 -12.45 0.04
CA LEU A 236 5.44 -12.20 -0.02
C LEU A 236 4.67 -12.95 1.06
N SER A 237 5.02 -14.21 1.26
CA SER A 237 4.41 -15.04 2.29
C SER A 237 4.74 -14.53 3.69
N GLY A 238 5.97 -14.02 3.88
CA GLY A 238 6.40 -13.37 5.12
C GLY A 238 5.69 -12.05 5.40
N LEU A 239 5.50 -11.19 4.39
CA LEU A 239 4.70 -9.96 4.52
C LEU A 239 3.22 -10.26 4.84
N ALA A 240 2.63 -11.26 4.18
CA ALA A 240 1.28 -11.70 4.48
C ALA A 240 1.18 -12.23 5.92
N ALA A 241 2.14 -13.05 6.34
CA ALA A 241 2.20 -13.56 7.70
C ALA A 241 2.39 -12.45 8.74
N ALA A 242 3.24 -11.46 8.49
CA ALA A 242 3.42 -10.30 9.35
C ALA A 242 2.11 -9.54 9.57
N ALA A 243 1.39 -9.24 8.48
CA ALA A 243 0.10 -8.54 8.54
C ALA A 243 -0.96 -9.33 9.32
N VAL A 244 -1.08 -10.65 9.07
CA VAL A 244 -2.02 -11.51 9.79
C VAL A 244 -1.60 -11.71 11.25
N THR A 245 -0.30 -11.79 11.53
CA THR A 245 0.19 -11.95 12.91
C THR A 245 -0.09 -10.70 13.74
N LEU A 246 0.12 -9.50 13.17
CA LEU A 246 -0.27 -8.24 13.82
C LEU A 246 -1.78 -8.21 14.12
N LEU A 247 -2.62 -8.72 13.21
CA LEU A 247 -4.07 -8.88 13.47
C LEU A 247 -4.34 -9.74 14.69
N LEU A 248 -3.67 -10.90 14.74
CA LEU A 248 -3.93 -11.91 15.75
C LEU A 248 -3.39 -11.45 17.10
N PHE A 249 -2.25 -10.77 17.14
CA PHE A 249 -1.75 -10.11 18.35
C PHE A 249 -2.76 -9.11 18.89
N PHE A 250 -3.32 -8.30 18.01
CA PHE A 250 -4.33 -7.32 18.35
C PHE A 250 -5.60 -7.99 18.91
N LEU A 251 -6.18 -8.94 18.18
CA LEU A 251 -7.37 -9.67 18.61
C LEU A 251 -7.14 -10.41 19.93
N ALA A 252 -5.97 -11.01 20.08
CA ALA A 252 -5.60 -11.74 21.28
C ALA A 252 -5.43 -10.78 22.47
N ALA A 253 -4.88 -9.59 22.27
CA ALA A 253 -4.86 -8.54 23.28
C ALA A 253 -6.28 -8.15 23.71
N VAL A 254 -7.15 -7.73 22.78
CA VAL A 254 -8.56 -7.35 23.07
C VAL A 254 -9.32 -8.47 23.78
N LEU A 255 -9.13 -9.71 23.34
CA LEU A 255 -9.80 -10.87 23.95
C LEU A 255 -9.27 -11.13 25.37
N THR A 256 -7.96 -10.99 25.60
CA THR A 256 -7.38 -11.06 26.94
C THR A 256 -7.90 -9.96 27.87
N TYR A 257 -8.04 -8.72 27.38
CA TYR A 257 -8.67 -7.64 28.15
C TYR A 257 -10.10 -8.00 28.61
N ARG A 258 -10.88 -8.62 27.71
CA ARG A 258 -12.27 -8.97 27.96
C ARG A 258 -12.42 -10.19 28.88
N LEU A 259 -11.61 -11.23 28.67
CA LEU A 259 -11.79 -12.53 29.33
C LEU A 259 -10.91 -12.71 30.57
N ALA A 260 -9.75 -12.04 30.63
CA ALA A 260 -8.77 -12.21 31.67
C ALA A 260 -8.03 -10.89 31.95
N PRO A 261 -8.72 -9.87 32.50
CA PRO A 261 -8.16 -8.53 32.71
C PRO A 261 -6.90 -8.50 33.59
N GLY A 262 -6.67 -9.52 34.43
CA GLY A 262 -5.45 -9.66 35.22
C GLY A 262 -4.20 -10.10 34.43
N LEU A 263 -4.34 -10.51 33.16
CA LEU A 263 -3.23 -10.89 32.27
C LEU A 263 -2.82 -9.78 31.30
N VAL A 264 -3.48 -8.64 31.42
CA VAL A 264 -3.23 -7.46 30.60
C VAL A 264 -1.78 -6.98 30.80
N PRO A 265 -1.06 -6.68 29.71
CA PRO A 265 0.23 -6.00 29.80
C PRO A 265 0.15 -4.75 30.67
N ASP A 266 1.04 -4.58 31.65
CA ASP A 266 1.09 -3.34 32.43
C ASP A 266 1.67 -2.21 31.55
N ILE A 267 0.80 -1.57 30.76
CA ILE A 267 1.18 -0.50 29.82
C ILE A 267 1.64 0.74 30.60
N ALA A 268 1.16 0.91 31.84
CA ALA A 268 1.61 1.96 32.76
C ALA A 268 3.07 1.76 33.26
N GLY A 269 3.73 0.66 32.88
CA GLY A 269 5.11 0.36 33.18
C GLY A 269 5.31 -0.36 34.53
N PRO A 270 6.47 -1.01 34.71
CA PRO A 270 6.79 -1.73 35.94
C PRO A 270 7.15 -0.74 37.05
N GLY A 271 6.15 -0.25 37.77
CA GLY A 271 6.36 0.51 39.00
C GLY A 271 5.14 1.23 39.52
N ASP A 272 5.13 1.48 40.82
CA ASP A 272 4.21 2.40 41.52
C ASP A 272 4.49 3.88 41.17
N ALA A 273 5.25 4.17 40.11
CA ALA A 273 5.71 5.52 39.77
C ALA A 273 4.57 6.51 39.41
N GLY A 274 3.34 6.02 39.24
CA GLY A 274 2.14 6.85 39.07
C GLY A 274 1.17 6.87 40.25
N GLY A 275 1.38 6.08 41.32
CA GLY A 275 0.43 6.01 42.45
C GLY A 275 -0.99 5.54 42.09
N LEU A 276 -1.18 4.94 40.90
CA LEU A 276 -2.49 4.48 40.45
C LEU A 276 -2.91 3.24 41.25
N THR A 277 -4.12 3.29 41.80
CA THR A 277 -4.73 2.13 42.45
C THR A 277 -4.91 0.97 41.44
N PRO A 278 -5.01 -0.29 41.89
CA PRO A 278 -5.27 -1.42 40.99
C PRO A 278 -6.51 -1.21 40.10
N ALA A 279 -7.55 -0.54 40.62
CA ALA A 279 -8.74 -0.16 39.86
C ALA A 279 -8.42 0.87 38.77
N ALA A 280 -7.65 1.91 39.09
CA ALA A 280 -7.25 2.93 38.12
C ALA A 280 -6.29 2.38 37.05
N LYS A 281 -5.42 1.42 37.41
CA LYS A 281 -4.60 0.67 36.43
C LYS A 281 -5.48 -0.15 35.47
N ALA A 282 -6.47 -0.87 35.99
CA ALA A 282 -7.39 -1.65 35.17
C ALA A 282 -8.22 -0.75 34.22
N GLU A 283 -8.68 0.41 34.71
CA GLU A 283 -9.39 1.41 33.91
C GLU A 283 -8.49 2.02 32.83
N THR A 284 -7.27 2.43 33.18
CA THR A 284 -6.30 2.98 32.21
C THR A 284 -5.99 1.97 31.12
N ASN A 285 -5.70 0.73 31.51
CA ASN A 285 -5.47 -0.37 30.58
C ASN A 285 -6.68 -0.64 29.68
N GLN A 286 -7.90 -0.52 30.20
CA GLN A 286 -9.12 -0.63 29.40
C GLN A 286 -9.24 0.52 28.39
N ILE A 287 -8.95 1.77 28.78
CA ILE A 287 -8.95 2.95 27.91
C ILE A 287 -7.92 2.80 26.78
N GLU A 288 -6.70 2.38 27.11
CA GLU A 288 -5.63 2.12 26.13
C GLU A 288 -6.02 0.98 25.16
N SER A 289 -6.74 -0.04 25.65
CA SER A 289 -7.17 -1.17 24.81
C SER A 289 -8.24 -0.84 23.76
N ILE A 290 -8.91 0.31 23.90
CA ILE A 290 -9.93 0.83 22.99
C ILE A 290 -9.48 2.08 22.25
N ASP A 291 -8.20 2.47 22.38
CA ASP A 291 -7.66 3.66 21.73
C ASP A 291 -7.86 3.58 20.21
N PRO A 292 -8.30 4.65 19.52
CA PRO A 292 -8.41 4.70 18.06
C PRO A 292 -7.37 3.93 17.22
N TYR A 293 -6.08 3.88 17.62
CA TYR A 293 -5.07 3.13 16.87
C TYR A 293 -5.38 1.62 16.77
N VAL A 294 -5.98 1.05 17.81
CA VAL A 294 -6.47 -0.35 17.93
C VAL A 294 -7.41 -0.70 16.77
N ALA A 295 -8.35 0.20 16.44
CA ALA A 295 -9.30 0.02 15.36
C ALA A 295 -8.63 0.09 13.97
N ASP A 296 -7.65 0.97 13.80
CA ASP A 296 -6.88 1.10 12.56
C ASP A 296 -6.04 -0.15 12.27
N PHE A 297 -5.39 -0.72 13.30
CA PHE A 297 -4.66 -1.99 13.19
C PHE A 297 -5.59 -3.14 12.83
N LEU A 298 -6.73 -3.26 13.50
CA LEU A 298 -7.74 -4.28 13.20
C LEU A 298 -8.22 -4.18 11.75
N LEU A 299 -8.58 -2.98 11.31
CA LEU A 299 -9.10 -2.73 9.97
C LEU A 299 -8.05 -3.05 8.91
N GLY A 300 -6.82 -2.55 9.06
CA GLY A 300 -5.72 -2.80 8.13
C GLY A 300 -5.42 -4.28 7.97
N ALA A 301 -5.42 -5.01 9.08
CA ALA A 301 -5.23 -6.45 9.08
C ALA A 301 -6.40 -7.25 8.49
N VAL A 302 -7.66 -6.93 8.82
CA VAL A 302 -8.85 -7.57 8.23
C VAL A 302 -8.85 -7.37 6.72
N LEU A 303 -8.61 -6.14 6.25
CA LEU A 303 -8.50 -5.84 4.83
C LEU A 303 -7.36 -6.65 4.19
N SER A 304 -6.19 -6.71 4.81
CA SER A 304 -5.06 -7.49 4.29
C SER A 304 -5.37 -9.00 4.22
N GLY A 305 -6.11 -9.55 5.19
CA GLY A 305 -6.59 -10.93 5.19
C GLY A 305 -7.60 -11.21 4.08
N ILE A 306 -8.60 -10.34 3.91
CA ILE A 306 -9.59 -10.43 2.82
C ILE A 306 -8.89 -10.40 1.46
N LEU A 307 -7.92 -9.50 1.28
CA LEU A 307 -7.18 -9.40 0.03
C LEU A 307 -6.33 -10.62 -0.25
N THR A 308 -5.73 -11.18 0.79
CA THR A 308 -5.00 -12.45 0.68
C THR A 308 -5.94 -13.57 0.23
N ALA A 309 -7.12 -13.68 0.84
CA ALA A 309 -8.13 -14.69 0.48
C ALA A 309 -8.69 -14.50 -0.94
N VAL A 310 -8.98 -13.26 -1.35
CA VAL A 310 -9.47 -12.93 -2.69
C VAL A 310 -8.40 -13.23 -3.75
N SER A 311 -7.13 -12.93 -3.48
CA SER A 311 -6.02 -13.22 -4.39
C SER A 311 -5.81 -14.72 -4.60
N VAL A 312 -6.06 -15.55 -3.59
CA VAL A 312 -5.98 -17.01 -3.70
C VAL A 312 -7.13 -17.57 -4.54
N ARG A 313 -8.36 -17.06 -4.35
CA ARG A 313 -9.54 -17.52 -5.11
C ARG A 313 -9.47 -17.17 -6.59
N ARG A 314 -8.66 -16.19 -6.96
CA ARG A 314 -8.44 -15.74 -8.35
C ARG A 314 -7.48 -16.61 -9.15
N ARG A 315 -7.02 -17.76 -8.63
CA ARG A 315 -6.30 -18.73 -9.47
C ARG A 315 -7.12 -18.94 -10.75
N PRO A 316 -6.60 -18.58 -11.93
CA PRO A 316 -7.27 -18.89 -13.18
C PRO A 316 -7.53 -20.38 -13.11
N GLY A 317 -8.81 -20.77 -13.13
CA GLY A 317 -9.15 -22.17 -13.32
C GLY A 317 -8.31 -22.64 -14.48
N VAL A 318 -7.48 -23.66 -14.22
CA VAL A 318 -6.68 -24.40 -15.20
C VAL A 318 -7.37 -24.21 -16.52
N ALA A 319 -6.77 -23.43 -17.43
CA ALA A 319 -7.38 -23.12 -18.71
C ALA A 319 -7.81 -24.47 -19.27
N THR A 320 -9.12 -24.74 -19.15
CA THR A 320 -9.74 -25.98 -19.58
C THR A 320 -9.29 -26.11 -20.99
N GLY A 321 -8.50 -27.16 -21.23
CA GLY A 321 -7.53 -27.21 -22.30
C GLY A 321 -8.00 -26.43 -23.51
N ILE A 322 -7.17 -25.49 -23.96
CA ILE A 322 -7.11 -25.23 -25.38
C ILE A 322 -6.93 -26.62 -25.97
N ARG A 323 -8.05 -27.22 -26.42
CA ARG A 323 -8.06 -28.43 -27.22
C ARG A 323 -7.14 -28.05 -28.35
N ARG A 324 -5.90 -28.56 -28.31
CA ARG A 324 -5.14 -28.68 -29.55
C ARG A 324 -6.08 -29.46 -30.45
N PHE A 325 -6.63 -28.78 -31.45
CA PHE A 325 -7.33 -29.48 -32.51
C PHE A 325 -6.32 -30.47 -33.07
N PRO A 326 -6.57 -31.78 -32.98
CA PRO A 326 -5.73 -32.75 -33.65
C PRO A 326 -6.01 -32.58 -35.14
N GLY A 327 -5.19 -31.80 -35.84
CA GLY A 327 -5.45 -31.53 -37.26
C GLY A 327 -4.55 -30.51 -37.97
N GLU A 328 -3.82 -29.63 -37.28
CA GLU A 328 -2.85 -28.78 -37.98
C GLU A 328 -1.57 -29.58 -38.29
N VAL A 329 -1.65 -30.35 -39.37
CA VAL A 329 -0.51 -30.85 -40.13
C VAL A 329 0.15 -29.63 -40.75
N TYR A 330 1.31 -29.23 -40.23
CA TYR A 330 2.18 -28.31 -40.96
C TYR A 330 2.59 -29.01 -42.26
N PRO A 331 2.37 -28.39 -43.44
CA PRO A 331 2.98 -28.88 -44.66
C PRO A 331 4.50 -28.76 -44.48
N ALA A 332 5.17 -29.90 -44.44
CA ALA A 332 6.59 -29.96 -44.74
C ALA A 332 6.72 -29.63 -46.22
N ASP A 333 7.38 -28.51 -46.54
CA ASP A 333 7.91 -28.11 -47.85
C ASP A 333 8.31 -26.62 -47.74
N ARG A 334 9.51 -26.13 -48.06
CA ARG A 334 10.62 -26.55 -48.94
C ARG A 334 11.92 -25.91 -48.46
#